data_AF-A2RA59-F1
#
_entry.id   AF-A2RA59-F1
#
_cell.length_a   1.000
_cell.length_b   1.000
_cell.length_c   1.000
_cell.angle_alpha   90.00
_cell.angle_beta   90.00
_cell.angle_gamma   90.00
#
_symmetry.space_group_name_H-M   'P 1'
#
loop_
_entity.id
_entity.type
_entity.pdbx_description
1 polymer ?
#
loop_
_entity_poly.entity_id
_entity_poly.type
_entity_poly.pdbx_seq_one_letter_code
_entity_poly.pdbx_strand_id
1 'polypeptide(L)'
;MVRLSNLVSCLGLASAVTAAVVDLVPKNFDDVVLKSGKPALVEFFAPWCGHCKNLAPVYEELGQAFAHASDKVTVGKVDADEHRDLGRKFGVQGFPTLKWFDGKSDEPEDYKGGRDLESLSSFISEKTGVKPRGPKKEPSKVEMLNDATFKGAVGGDNDVLVAFTAPWCGHCKNLAPTWEALANDFVLEPNVVIAKVDADAENGKATAREQGVSGYPTIKFFPKGSTESVPYEGARSEQAFIDFLNEKTGTHRTVGGGLDTKAGTIASLDELIASTSAADLAAAVKKAATELKDKYAQYYVKVADKLSQNAEYAAKELARLEKILAKGGSAPEKVDDLISRSNILRKFVGEEKEAKDEL
;
A
#
# COMPACT_ATOMS: atom_id res chain seq x y z
N MET A 1 -44.84 19.55 -17.94
CA MET A 1 -44.14 19.34 -16.65
C MET A 1 -42.83 18.64 -16.94
N VAL A 2 -41.77 19.41 -17.14
CA VAL A 2 -40.42 18.89 -17.45
C VAL A 2 -39.73 18.60 -16.11
N ARG A 3 -39.32 17.35 -15.88
CA ARG A 3 -38.56 16.95 -14.70
C ARG A 3 -37.08 17.34 -14.90
N LEU A 4 -36.60 18.25 -14.06
CA LEU A 4 -35.18 18.63 -13.95
C LEU A 4 -34.41 17.50 -13.26
N SER A 5 -33.43 16.92 -13.95
CA SER A 5 -32.43 16.02 -13.35
C SER A 5 -31.31 16.84 -12.73
N ASN A 6 -31.15 16.77 -11.41
CA ASN A 6 -29.99 17.33 -10.71
C ASN A 6 -28.80 16.39 -10.86
N LEU A 7 -27.83 16.76 -11.71
CA LEU A 7 -26.48 16.18 -11.69
C LEU A 7 -25.72 16.76 -10.49
N VAL A 8 -25.50 15.94 -9.47
CA VAL A 8 -24.52 16.22 -8.42
C VAL A 8 -23.15 15.81 -8.97
N SER A 9 -22.36 16.80 -9.37
CA SER A 9 -20.96 16.61 -9.75
C SER A 9 -20.12 16.51 -8.47
N CYS A 10 -19.78 15.29 -8.05
CA CYS A 10 -18.76 15.09 -7.02
C CYS A 10 -17.39 15.50 -7.58
N LEU A 11 -16.93 16.69 -7.20
CA LEU A 11 -15.54 17.09 -7.35
C LEU A 11 -14.70 16.18 -6.43
N GLY A 12 -14.05 15.18 -7.01
CA GLY A 12 -13.02 14.42 -6.32
C GLY A 12 -11.84 15.34 -6.04
N LEU A 13 -11.60 15.63 -4.76
CA LEU A 13 -10.31 16.15 -4.31
C LEU A 13 -9.29 15.03 -4.52
N ALA A 14 -8.63 15.04 -5.67
CA ALA A 14 -7.40 14.31 -5.85
C ALA A 14 -6.37 14.91 -4.90
N SER A 15 -6.09 14.22 -3.79
CA SER A 15 -4.87 14.46 -3.04
C SER A 15 -3.71 14.15 -3.97
N ALA A 16 -3.15 15.20 -4.57
CA ALA A 16 -1.89 15.10 -5.27
C ALA A 16 -0.85 14.69 -4.24
N VAL A 17 -0.37 13.45 -4.33
CA VAL A 17 0.84 13.04 -3.62
C VAL A 17 1.96 13.86 -4.24
N THR A 18 2.29 15.00 -3.63
CA THR A 18 3.48 15.76 -3.99
C THR A 18 4.67 14.89 -3.65
N ALA A 19 5.42 14.46 -4.67
CA ALA A 19 6.69 13.77 -4.49
C ALA A 19 7.57 14.57 -3.52
N ALA A 20 8.25 13.87 -2.61
CA ALA A 20 9.03 14.50 -1.55
C ALA A 20 10.25 15.27 -2.11
N VAL A 21 10.77 14.83 -3.25
CA VAL A 21 11.66 15.59 -4.13
C VAL A 21 10.88 16.05 -5.35
N VAL A 22 10.90 17.34 -5.64
CA VAL A 22 10.17 17.93 -6.77
C VAL A 22 10.94 17.74 -8.07
N ASP A 23 10.32 17.11 -9.06
CA ASP A 23 10.84 17.07 -10.44
C ASP A 23 10.72 18.46 -11.08
N LEU A 24 11.87 19.10 -11.26
CA LEU A 24 12.01 20.42 -11.84
C LEU A 24 12.41 20.30 -13.30
N VAL A 25 11.68 21.03 -14.12
CA VAL A 25 11.80 21.06 -15.59
C VAL A 25 11.63 22.51 -16.05
N PRO A 26 12.05 22.89 -17.26
CA PRO A 26 12.00 24.28 -17.71
C PRO A 26 10.63 24.95 -17.54
N LYS A 27 9.53 24.20 -17.69
CA LYS A 27 8.16 24.71 -17.56
C LYS A 27 7.75 25.11 -16.13
N ASN A 28 8.38 24.56 -15.09
CA ASN A 28 8.00 24.82 -13.68
C ASN A 28 9.13 25.42 -12.85
N PHE A 29 10.37 25.39 -13.34
CA PHE A 29 11.55 25.78 -12.56
C PHE A 29 11.44 27.20 -12.01
N ASP A 30 11.14 28.17 -12.87
CA ASP A 30 11.09 29.58 -12.46
C ASP A 30 10.01 29.82 -11.41
N ASP A 31 8.84 29.19 -11.56
CA ASP A 31 7.73 29.40 -10.63
C ASP A 31 7.96 28.70 -9.27
N VAL A 32 8.60 27.53 -9.28
CA VAL A 32 8.87 26.76 -8.05
C VAL A 32 10.11 27.26 -7.31
N VAL A 33 11.16 27.65 -8.04
CA VAL A 33 12.49 27.95 -7.47
C VAL A 33 12.77 29.44 -7.39
N LEU A 34 12.48 30.21 -8.44
CA LEU A 34 12.88 31.62 -8.52
C LEU A 34 11.81 32.58 -7.99
N LYS A 35 10.53 32.33 -8.32
CA LYS A 35 9.42 33.24 -8.01
C LYS A 35 8.60 32.85 -6.78
N SER A 36 8.81 31.65 -6.24
CA SER A 36 8.01 31.16 -5.10
C SER A 36 8.27 31.92 -3.80
N GLY A 37 9.39 32.65 -3.71
CA GLY A 37 9.87 33.26 -2.47
C GLY A 37 10.40 32.24 -1.46
N LYS A 38 10.41 30.94 -1.81
CA LYS A 38 10.86 29.85 -0.95
C LYS A 38 12.29 29.45 -1.31
N PRO A 39 13.17 29.24 -0.34
CA PRO A 39 14.48 28.68 -0.62
C PRO A 39 14.37 27.25 -1.16
N ALA A 40 15.34 26.86 -2.00
CA ALA A 40 15.39 25.54 -2.61
C ALA A 40 16.81 24.97 -2.67
N LEU A 41 16.96 23.70 -2.30
CA LEU A 41 18.14 22.91 -2.66
C LEU A 41 17.80 22.11 -3.91
N VAL A 42 18.56 22.31 -4.99
CA VAL A 42 18.33 21.68 -6.28
C VAL A 42 19.50 20.81 -6.71
N GLU A 43 19.24 19.53 -6.98
CA GLU A 43 20.18 18.62 -7.63
C GLU A 43 20.05 18.73 -9.16
N PHE A 44 21.15 19.03 -9.83
CA PHE A 44 21.29 18.88 -11.27
C PHE A 44 22.02 17.55 -11.54
N PHE A 45 21.32 16.59 -12.15
CA PHE A 45 21.79 15.22 -12.35
C PHE A 45 21.73 14.79 -13.82
N ALA A 46 22.25 13.59 -14.10
CA ALA A 46 22.06 12.88 -15.35
C ALA A 46 21.77 11.38 -15.08
N PRO A 47 20.81 10.74 -15.79
CA PRO A 47 20.39 9.36 -15.49
C PRO A 47 21.48 8.31 -15.64
N TRP A 48 22.47 8.57 -16.51
CA TRP A 48 23.59 7.66 -16.76
C TRP A 48 24.73 7.81 -15.75
N CYS A 49 24.73 8.84 -14.90
CA CYS A 49 25.82 9.13 -13.97
C CYS A 49 25.75 8.23 -12.72
N GLY A 50 26.78 7.40 -12.51
CA GLY A 50 26.86 6.51 -11.35
C GLY A 50 26.83 7.24 -10.00
N HIS A 51 27.47 8.40 -9.89
CA HIS A 51 27.42 9.20 -8.65
C HIS A 51 26.02 9.78 -8.37
N CYS A 52 25.24 10.09 -9.40
CA CYS A 52 23.85 10.52 -9.23
C CYS A 52 22.97 9.36 -8.73
N LYS A 53 23.15 8.16 -9.28
CA LYS A 53 22.44 6.97 -8.83
C LYS A 53 22.71 6.64 -7.36
N ASN A 54 23.93 6.88 -6.89
CA ASN A 54 24.28 6.69 -5.48
C ASN A 54 23.68 7.77 -4.56
N LEU A 55 23.53 9.01 -5.04
CA LEU A 55 22.92 10.10 -4.28
C LEU A 55 21.39 10.00 -4.23
N ALA A 56 20.76 9.51 -5.30
CA ALA A 56 19.31 9.42 -5.44
C ALA A 56 18.57 8.91 -4.18
N PRO A 57 18.92 7.75 -3.56
CA PRO A 57 18.21 7.28 -2.37
C PRO A 57 18.35 8.25 -1.18
N VAL A 58 19.54 8.82 -0.96
CA VAL A 58 19.79 9.80 0.10
C VAL A 58 19.03 11.10 -0.16
N TYR A 59 18.93 11.52 -1.42
CA TYR A 59 18.21 12.73 -1.80
C TYR A 59 16.69 12.57 -1.67
N GLU A 60 16.16 11.38 -1.93
CA GLU A 60 14.76 11.05 -1.63
C GLU A 60 14.49 11.04 -0.12
N GLU A 61 15.39 10.47 0.69
CA GLU A 61 15.30 10.57 2.17
C GLU A 61 15.33 12.02 2.65
N LEU A 62 16.16 12.87 2.04
CA LEU A 62 16.22 14.30 2.32
C LEU A 62 14.89 14.99 1.99
N GLY A 63 14.34 14.73 0.80
CA GLY A 63 13.03 15.24 0.41
C GLY A 63 11.95 14.84 1.42
N GLN A 64 11.95 13.57 1.85
CA GLN A 64 11.02 13.07 2.87
C GLN A 64 11.22 13.77 4.22
N ALA A 65 12.47 14.06 4.59
CA ALA A 65 12.78 14.70 5.86
C ALA A 65 12.22 16.13 5.97
N PHE A 66 12.12 16.83 4.83
CA PHE A 66 11.60 18.18 4.73
C PHE A 66 10.17 18.27 4.16
N ALA A 67 9.54 17.15 3.79
CA ALA A 67 8.19 17.12 3.22
C ALA A 67 7.12 17.79 4.12
N HIS A 68 7.32 17.74 5.44
CA HIS A 68 6.46 18.41 6.43
C HIS A 68 6.52 19.95 6.42
N ALA A 69 7.51 20.50 5.71
CA ALA A 69 7.79 21.93 5.60
C ALA A 69 7.96 22.34 4.12
N SER A 70 7.23 21.67 3.21
CA SER A 70 7.23 21.96 1.76
C SER A 70 6.69 23.35 1.40
N ASP A 71 5.98 23.99 2.34
CA ASP A 71 5.59 25.39 2.30
C ASP A 71 6.76 26.36 2.63
N LYS A 72 7.86 25.86 3.20
CA LYS A 72 9.01 26.66 3.67
C LYS A 72 10.30 26.42 2.90
N VAL A 73 10.54 25.21 2.41
CA VAL A 73 11.74 24.86 1.64
C VAL A 73 11.40 23.82 0.57
N THR A 74 12.02 23.96 -0.60
CA THR A 74 11.91 23.00 -1.70
C THR A 74 13.17 22.14 -1.77
N VAL A 75 12.99 20.82 -1.83
CA VAL A 75 14.04 19.89 -2.28
C VAL A 75 13.65 19.45 -3.68
N GLY A 76 14.49 19.72 -4.68
CA GLY A 76 14.13 19.49 -6.09
C GLY A 76 15.28 18.90 -6.90
N LYS A 77 14.95 18.31 -8.04
CA LYS A 77 15.93 17.73 -8.96
C LYS A 77 15.63 18.10 -10.40
N VAL A 78 16.67 18.29 -11.20
CA VAL A 78 16.62 18.61 -12.63
C VAL A 78 17.49 17.61 -13.37
N ASP A 79 16.92 16.92 -14.35
CA ASP A 79 17.72 16.23 -15.36
C ASP A 79 18.36 17.28 -16.28
N ALA A 80 19.63 17.59 -16.03
CA ALA A 80 20.36 18.59 -16.79
C ALA A 80 21.04 18.01 -18.05
N ASP A 81 20.98 16.69 -18.24
CA ASP A 81 21.34 16.05 -19.51
C ASP A 81 20.19 16.20 -20.53
N GLU A 82 18.94 16.03 -20.07
CA GLU A 82 17.75 16.33 -20.85
C GLU A 82 17.54 17.84 -21.03
N HIS A 83 17.71 18.64 -19.96
CA HIS A 83 17.45 20.08 -19.94
C HIS A 83 18.74 20.92 -19.92
N ARG A 84 19.59 20.73 -20.94
CA ARG A 84 20.94 21.31 -21.03
C ARG A 84 21.00 22.83 -20.92
N ASP A 85 20.02 23.55 -21.47
CA ASP A 85 19.98 25.01 -21.41
C ASP A 85 19.75 25.52 -19.98
N LEU A 86 18.91 24.82 -19.21
CA LEU A 86 18.67 25.11 -17.79
C LEU A 86 19.92 24.81 -16.95
N GLY A 87 20.61 23.69 -17.23
CA GLY A 87 21.90 23.40 -16.63
C GLY A 87 22.96 24.47 -16.95
N ARG A 88 23.04 24.91 -18.21
CA ARG A 88 23.97 25.97 -18.65
C ARG A 88 23.65 27.31 -18.00
N LYS A 89 22.37 27.69 -17.88
CA LYS A 89 21.91 28.93 -17.22
C LYS A 89 22.52 29.07 -15.83
N PHE A 90 22.64 27.97 -15.08
CA PHE A 90 23.20 27.96 -13.73
C PHE A 90 24.65 27.45 -13.65
N GLY A 91 25.35 27.33 -14.79
CA GLY A 91 26.78 26.98 -14.82
C GLY A 91 27.09 25.54 -14.40
N VAL A 92 26.18 24.59 -14.65
CA VAL A 92 26.42 23.16 -14.37
C VAL A 92 27.45 22.60 -15.37
N GLN A 93 28.60 22.14 -14.86
CA GLN A 93 29.70 21.59 -15.68
C GLN A 93 29.90 20.07 -15.51
N GLY A 94 29.24 19.46 -14.52
CA GLY A 94 29.34 18.04 -14.21
C GLY A 94 28.25 17.59 -13.24
N PHE A 95 28.14 16.28 -13.03
CA PHE A 95 27.04 15.68 -12.27
C PHE A 95 27.51 14.79 -11.11
N PRO A 96 26.74 14.73 -10.01
CA PRO A 96 25.67 15.68 -9.67
C PRO A 96 26.26 17.03 -9.22
N THR A 97 25.55 18.12 -9.51
CA THR A 97 25.83 19.46 -8.97
C THR A 97 24.64 19.92 -8.14
N LEU A 98 24.89 20.33 -6.89
CA LEU A 98 23.86 20.80 -5.96
C LEU A 98 23.96 22.31 -5.83
N LYS A 99 22.82 23.01 -5.95
CA LYS A 99 22.75 24.47 -5.86
C LYS A 99 21.66 24.91 -4.89
N TRP A 100 21.98 25.91 -4.08
CA TRP A 100 21.09 26.53 -3.12
C TRP A 100 20.55 27.84 -3.67
N PHE A 101 19.23 27.93 -3.77
CA PHE A 101 18.49 29.14 -4.10
C PHE A 101 17.90 29.67 -2.80
N ASP A 102 18.13 30.94 -2.48
CA ASP A 102 17.70 31.53 -1.20
C ASP A 102 16.25 32.04 -1.21
N GLY A 103 15.58 31.95 -2.37
CA GLY A 103 14.22 32.45 -2.60
C GLY A 103 14.12 33.96 -2.74
N LYS A 104 15.25 34.68 -2.80
CA LYS A 104 15.32 36.15 -2.87
C LYS A 104 16.05 36.64 -4.10
N SER A 105 17.00 35.85 -4.61
CA SER A 105 17.80 36.15 -5.80
C SER A 105 17.69 35.02 -6.84
N ASP A 106 17.89 35.38 -8.11
CA ASP A 106 18.02 34.42 -9.20
C ASP A 106 19.43 33.77 -9.24
N GLU A 107 20.36 34.24 -8.41
CA GLU A 107 21.73 33.72 -8.33
C GLU A 107 21.86 32.67 -7.21
N PRO A 108 22.12 31.40 -7.55
CA PRO A 108 22.31 30.36 -6.55
C PRO A 108 23.74 30.30 -6.00
N GLU A 109 23.87 29.72 -4.80
CA GLU A 109 25.13 29.32 -4.18
C GLU A 109 25.43 27.84 -4.46
N ASP A 110 26.68 27.49 -4.76
CA ASP A 110 27.08 26.09 -4.89
C ASP A 110 27.13 25.39 -3.52
N TYR A 111 26.44 24.25 -3.41
CA TYR A 111 26.59 23.37 -2.26
C TYR A 111 27.84 22.51 -2.40
N LYS A 112 28.76 22.64 -1.43
CA LYS A 112 30.06 21.95 -1.42
C LYS A 112 30.24 20.97 -0.24
N GLY A 113 29.19 20.73 0.54
CA GLY A 113 29.22 19.83 1.69
C GLY A 113 29.15 18.35 1.32
N GLY A 114 29.09 17.50 2.37
CA GLY A 114 28.89 16.05 2.23
C GLY A 114 27.54 15.70 1.59
N ARG A 115 27.46 14.53 0.94
CA ARG A 115 26.25 14.08 0.23
C ARG A 115 25.45 13.03 1.00
N ASP A 116 25.78 12.84 2.28
CA ASP A 116 24.99 12.07 3.22
C ASP A 116 23.81 12.89 3.77
N LEU A 117 22.81 12.20 4.32
CA LEU A 117 21.58 12.82 4.81
C LEU A 117 21.84 13.86 5.91
N GLU A 118 22.82 13.64 6.78
CA GLU A 118 23.15 14.52 7.89
C GLU A 118 23.71 15.86 7.40
N SER A 119 24.70 15.80 6.49
CA SER A 119 25.31 16.99 5.87
C SER A 119 24.30 17.82 5.10
N LEU A 120 23.44 17.17 4.32
CA LEU A 120 22.40 17.85 3.52
C LEU A 120 21.32 18.46 4.43
N SER A 121 20.86 17.73 5.43
CA SER A 121 19.83 18.20 6.36
C SER A 121 20.32 19.35 7.24
N SER A 122 21.57 19.28 7.69
CA SER A 122 22.19 20.34 8.50
C SER A 122 22.30 21.63 7.70
N PHE A 123 22.72 21.55 6.43
CA PHE A 123 22.79 22.72 5.55
C PHE A 123 21.43 23.42 5.36
N ILE A 124 20.38 22.65 5.05
CA ILE A 124 19.03 23.22 4.93
C ILE A 124 18.59 23.83 6.27
N SER A 125 18.88 23.17 7.39
CA SER A 125 18.53 23.66 8.72
C SER A 125 19.24 24.96 9.07
N GLU A 126 20.52 25.09 8.72
CA GLU A 126 21.30 26.31 8.95
C GLU A 126 20.81 27.49 8.11
N LYS A 127 20.47 27.24 6.83
CA LYS A 127 20.00 28.29 5.92
C LYS A 127 18.57 28.76 6.22
N THR A 128 17.71 27.89 6.76
CA THR A 128 16.27 28.14 6.87
C THR A 128 15.71 28.13 8.30
N GLY A 129 16.44 27.57 9.26
CA GLY A 129 15.94 27.26 10.61
C GLY A 129 14.94 26.09 10.66
N VAL A 130 14.62 25.45 9.53
CA VAL A 130 13.72 24.28 9.46
C VAL A 130 14.51 23.03 9.86
N LYS A 131 14.05 22.30 10.88
CA LYS A 131 14.69 21.04 11.29
C LYS A 131 14.19 19.88 10.44
N PRO A 132 15.05 18.93 10.02
CA PRO A 132 14.58 17.69 9.40
C PRO A 132 13.69 16.95 10.40
N ARG A 133 12.64 16.31 9.88
CA ARG A 133 11.96 15.23 10.60
C ARG A 133 12.40 13.93 9.94
N GLY A 134 12.48 12.82 10.68
CA GLY A 134 12.64 11.53 9.99
C GLY A 134 11.51 11.33 8.97
N PRO A 135 11.67 10.44 7.97
CA PRO A 135 10.56 10.07 7.12
C PRO A 135 9.37 9.77 8.03
N LYS A 136 8.22 10.38 7.75
CA LYS A 136 6.99 10.06 8.48
C LYS A 136 6.77 8.57 8.24
N LYS A 137 7.19 7.72 9.19
CA LYS A 137 6.73 6.34 9.23
C LYS A 137 5.23 6.44 9.18
N GLU A 138 4.63 5.83 8.17
CA GLU A 138 3.19 5.76 8.11
C GLU A 138 2.69 5.25 9.47
N PRO A 139 1.58 5.81 9.98
CA PRO A 139 1.04 5.32 11.23
C PRO A 139 0.83 3.81 11.11
N SER A 140 1.39 3.08 12.08
CA SER A 140 1.30 1.62 12.12
C SER A 140 -0.15 1.18 11.94
N LYS A 141 -0.35 0.16 11.09
CA LYS A 141 -1.63 -0.52 10.93
C LYS A 141 -1.84 -1.60 11.98
N VAL A 142 -0.82 -1.86 12.81
CA VAL A 142 -0.92 -2.77 13.94
C VAL A 142 -1.70 -2.11 15.07
N GLU A 143 -2.79 -2.73 15.49
CA GLU A 143 -3.59 -2.23 16.60
C GLU A 143 -2.89 -2.48 17.95
N MET A 144 -2.72 -1.41 18.74
CA MET A 144 -2.17 -1.51 20.10
C MET A 144 -3.30 -1.81 21.09
N LEU A 145 -3.36 -3.06 21.53
CA LEU A 145 -4.29 -3.48 22.56
C LEU A 145 -3.67 -3.38 23.95
N ASN A 146 -4.53 -3.12 24.93
CA ASN A 146 -4.18 -3.01 26.34
C ASN A 146 -5.34 -3.54 27.21
N ASP A 147 -5.19 -3.49 28.52
CA ASP A 147 -6.15 -4.00 29.51
C ASP A 147 -7.56 -3.40 29.37
N ALA A 148 -7.67 -2.17 28.86
CA ALA A 148 -8.96 -1.51 28.63
C ALA A 148 -9.56 -1.84 27.25
N THR A 149 -8.75 -2.05 26.21
CA THR A 149 -9.23 -2.18 24.83
C THR A 149 -9.33 -3.63 24.35
N PHE A 150 -8.58 -4.55 24.95
CA PHE A 150 -8.46 -5.93 24.46
C PHE A 150 -9.81 -6.64 24.36
N LYS A 151 -10.64 -6.56 25.42
CA LYS A 151 -11.96 -7.22 25.46
C LYS A 151 -12.95 -6.67 24.45
N GLY A 152 -12.77 -5.42 24.01
CA GLY A 152 -13.60 -4.82 22.96
C GLY A 152 -13.14 -5.19 21.54
N ALA A 153 -11.88 -5.59 21.37
CA ALA A 153 -11.33 -5.99 20.08
C ALA A 153 -11.70 -7.43 19.71
N VAL A 154 -11.79 -8.34 20.70
CA VAL A 154 -12.08 -9.77 20.48
C VAL A 154 -13.56 -10.11 20.76
N GLY A 155 -14.05 -11.20 20.17
CA GLY A 155 -15.43 -11.68 20.35
C GLY A 155 -16.51 -10.92 19.56
N GLY A 156 -16.15 -9.86 18.85
CA GLY A 156 -17.01 -9.13 17.92
C GLY A 156 -16.99 -9.70 16.50
N ASP A 157 -17.17 -8.84 15.51
CA ASP A 157 -17.25 -9.23 14.09
C ASP A 157 -15.88 -9.46 13.42
N ASN A 158 -14.79 -9.25 14.17
CA ASN A 158 -13.42 -9.32 13.66
C ASN A 158 -12.71 -10.61 14.07
N ASP A 159 -11.95 -11.16 13.14
CA ASP A 159 -10.88 -12.12 13.39
C ASP A 159 -9.62 -11.34 13.81
N VAL A 160 -9.06 -11.65 14.99
CA VAL A 160 -7.96 -10.86 15.59
C VAL A 160 -6.73 -11.72 15.82
N LEU A 161 -5.61 -11.37 15.19
CA LEU A 161 -4.31 -11.99 15.45
C LEU A 161 -3.48 -11.08 16.35
N VAL A 162 -3.16 -11.55 17.56
CA VAL A 162 -2.49 -10.75 18.59
C VAL A 162 -1.09 -11.30 18.88
N ALA A 163 -0.08 -10.45 18.77
CA ALA A 163 1.25 -10.70 19.31
C ALA A 163 1.42 -10.09 20.71
N PHE A 164 1.66 -10.94 21.71
CA PHE A 164 2.08 -10.52 23.05
C PHE A 164 3.60 -10.40 23.08
N THR A 165 4.09 -9.19 23.35
CA THR A 165 5.51 -8.81 23.21
C THR A 165 6.01 -8.07 24.44
N ALA A 166 7.32 -7.83 24.52
CA ALA A 166 7.94 -6.97 25.53
C ALA A 166 9.08 -6.13 24.89
N PRO A 167 9.35 -4.89 25.37
CA PRO A 167 10.34 -3.99 24.74
C PRO A 167 11.78 -4.51 24.78
N TRP A 168 12.13 -5.31 25.79
CA TRP A 168 13.46 -5.89 25.98
C TRP A 168 13.68 -7.19 25.20
N CYS A 169 12.62 -7.77 24.62
CA CYS A 169 12.67 -9.06 23.93
C CYS A 169 13.29 -8.93 22.53
N GLY A 170 14.48 -9.50 22.32
CA GLY A 170 15.18 -9.48 21.02
C GLY A 170 14.40 -10.16 19.89
N HIS A 171 13.80 -11.33 20.15
CA HIS A 171 12.96 -12.03 19.15
C HIS A 171 11.73 -11.22 18.74
N CYS A 172 11.19 -10.39 19.64
CA CYS A 172 10.06 -9.51 19.37
C CYS A 172 10.49 -8.35 18.48
N LYS A 173 11.69 -7.80 18.67
CA LYS A 173 12.27 -6.79 17.77
C LYS A 173 12.50 -7.33 16.37
N ASN A 174 12.93 -8.59 16.26
CA ASN A 174 13.10 -9.25 14.95
C ASN A 174 11.76 -9.54 14.25
N LEU A 175 10.70 -9.82 15.02
CA LEU A 175 9.34 -10.01 14.48
C LEU A 175 8.69 -8.70 14.03
N ALA A 176 9.03 -7.56 14.66
CA ALA A 176 8.32 -6.31 14.46
C ALA A 176 8.20 -5.86 12.98
N PRO A 177 9.24 -5.91 12.14
CA PRO A 177 9.11 -5.56 10.72
C PRO A 177 8.10 -6.44 9.98
N THR A 178 8.14 -7.76 10.21
CA THR A 178 7.20 -8.72 9.62
C THR A 178 5.77 -8.49 10.12
N TRP A 179 5.60 -8.12 11.39
CA TRP A 179 4.29 -7.82 11.96
C TRP A 179 3.66 -6.56 11.35
N GLU A 180 4.49 -5.53 11.09
CA GLU A 180 4.04 -4.33 10.38
C GLU A 180 3.72 -4.62 8.91
N ALA A 181 4.53 -5.43 8.21
CA ALA A 181 4.24 -5.85 6.85
C ALA A 181 2.90 -6.59 6.76
N LEU A 182 2.70 -7.58 7.63
CA LEU A 182 1.45 -8.33 7.72
C LEU A 182 0.22 -7.43 7.95
N ALA A 183 0.33 -6.43 8.83
CA ALA A 183 -0.76 -5.49 9.07
C ALA A 183 -1.08 -4.62 7.83
N ASN A 184 -0.07 -4.32 7.00
CA ASN A 184 -0.29 -3.64 5.72
C ASN A 184 -0.91 -4.58 4.68
N ASP A 185 -0.49 -5.85 4.63
CA ASP A 185 -1.04 -6.83 3.68
C ASP A 185 -2.55 -7.03 3.88
N PHE A 186 -3.01 -6.99 5.13
CA PHE A 186 -4.41 -7.17 5.50
C PHE A 186 -5.21 -5.87 5.66
N VAL A 187 -4.65 -4.70 5.30
CA VAL A 187 -5.31 -3.40 5.53
C VAL A 187 -6.66 -3.24 4.82
N LEU A 188 -6.87 -3.99 3.74
CA LEU A 188 -8.12 -3.99 2.96
C LEU A 188 -9.09 -5.10 3.38
N GLU A 189 -8.76 -5.88 4.42
CA GLU A 189 -9.65 -6.87 5.04
C GLU A 189 -10.29 -6.26 6.29
N PRO A 190 -11.49 -5.65 6.20
CA PRO A 190 -12.05 -4.85 7.28
C PRO A 190 -12.38 -5.64 8.55
N ASN A 191 -12.49 -6.98 8.44
CA ASN A 191 -12.79 -7.87 9.55
C ASN A 191 -11.56 -8.63 10.06
N VAL A 192 -10.35 -8.32 9.57
CA VAL A 192 -9.11 -8.96 10.04
C VAL A 192 -8.24 -7.90 10.72
N VAL A 193 -7.96 -8.11 12.01
CA VAL A 193 -7.19 -7.18 12.81
C VAL A 193 -5.85 -7.80 13.20
N ILE A 194 -4.76 -7.14 12.82
CA ILE A 194 -3.41 -7.47 13.28
C ILE A 194 -3.08 -6.58 14.47
N ALA A 195 -2.91 -7.18 15.64
CA ALA A 195 -2.77 -6.46 16.89
C ALA A 195 -1.51 -6.86 17.66
N LYS A 196 -1.10 -6.01 18.60
CA LYS A 196 -0.07 -6.36 19.59
C LYS A 196 -0.43 -5.83 20.97
N VAL A 197 0.03 -6.54 21.99
CA VAL A 197 -0.03 -6.15 23.40
C VAL A 197 1.40 -6.10 23.92
N ASP A 198 1.75 -5.00 24.60
CA ASP A 198 2.95 -4.96 25.43
C ASP A 198 2.62 -5.62 26.78
N ALA A 199 3.05 -6.87 26.92
CA ALA A 199 2.78 -7.69 28.08
C ALA A 199 3.60 -7.29 29.32
N ASP A 200 4.61 -6.43 29.16
CA ASP A 200 5.42 -5.90 30.26
C ASP A 200 5.06 -4.45 30.63
N ALA A 201 4.12 -3.84 29.92
CA ALA A 201 3.55 -2.55 30.30
C ALA A 201 2.52 -2.69 31.43
N GLU A 202 2.44 -1.71 32.32
CA GLU A 202 1.48 -1.71 33.44
C GLU A 202 0.03 -1.81 32.97
N ASN A 203 -0.27 -1.31 31.78
CA ASN A 203 -1.59 -1.38 31.17
C ASN A 203 -1.78 -2.59 30.24
N GLY A 204 -0.86 -3.54 30.17
CA GLY A 204 -1.01 -4.77 29.37
C GLY A 204 -0.76 -6.06 30.14
N LYS A 205 -0.18 -5.98 31.35
CA LYS A 205 0.14 -7.14 32.21
C LYS A 205 -1.10 -7.92 32.63
N ALA A 206 -2.24 -7.28 32.88
CA ALA A 206 -3.43 -8.01 33.31
C ALA A 206 -3.95 -8.88 32.16
N THR A 207 -4.04 -8.32 30.95
CA THR A 207 -4.40 -9.05 29.73
C THR A 207 -3.42 -10.19 29.47
N ALA A 208 -2.11 -9.93 29.54
CA ALA A 208 -1.11 -10.97 29.31
C ALA A 208 -1.25 -12.15 30.30
N ARG A 209 -1.53 -11.86 31.59
CA ARG A 209 -1.80 -12.88 32.61
C ARG A 209 -3.10 -13.64 32.36
N GLU A 210 -4.20 -12.94 32.05
CA GLU A 210 -5.49 -13.56 31.69
C GLU A 210 -5.35 -14.48 30.48
N GLN A 211 -4.50 -14.10 29.52
CA GLN A 211 -4.19 -14.88 28.32
C GLN A 211 -3.11 -15.95 28.56
N GLY A 212 -2.61 -16.14 29.77
CA GLY A 212 -1.64 -17.19 30.08
C GLY A 212 -0.30 -17.03 29.36
N VAL A 213 0.13 -15.80 29.08
CA VAL A 213 1.40 -15.52 28.41
C VAL A 213 2.57 -15.77 29.37
N SER A 214 3.44 -16.71 29.02
CA SER A 214 4.58 -17.14 29.83
C SER A 214 5.95 -16.96 29.14
N GLY A 215 5.95 -16.49 27.89
CA GLY A 215 7.15 -16.23 27.09
C GLY A 215 6.86 -15.28 25.94
N TYR A 216 7.91 -14.83 25.23
CA TYR A 216 7.77 -13.83 24.17
C TYR A 216 8.56 -14.17 22.90
N PRO A 217 8.05 -13.79 21.71
CA PRO A 217 6.66 -13.42 21.48
C PRO A 217 5.74 -14.63 21.63
N THR A 218 4.55 -14.42 22.20
CA THR A 218 3.44 -15.38 22.15
C THR A 218 2.39 -14.83 21.20
N ILE A 219 1.96 -15.63 20.23
CA ILE A 219 1.00 -15.20 19.21
C ILE A 219 -0.27 -16.03 19.34
N LYS A 220 -1.41 -15.36 19.30
CA LYS A 220 -2.73 -15.97 19.47
C LYS A 220 -3.71 -15.41 18.46
N PHE A 221 -4.56 -16.27 17.92
CA PHE A 221 -5.65 -15.91 17.03
C PHE A 221 -6.98 -16.01 17.76
N PHE A 222 -7.82 -15.00 17.64
CA PHE A 222 -9.17 -14.93 18.19
C PHE A 222 -10.16 -14.91 17.03
N PRO A 223 -10.87 -16.02 16.77
CA PRO A 223 -11.86 -16.05 15.70
C PRO A 223 -13.00 -15.07 15.97
N LYS A 224 -13.58 -14.51 14.91
CA LYS A 224 -14.78 -13.68 15.01
C LYS A 224 -15.90 -14.39 15.78
N GLY A 225 -16.61 -13.64 16.61
CA GLY A 225 -17.66 -14.13 17.49
C GLY A 225 -17.15 -14.95 18.69
N SER A 226 -15.83 -15.10 18.88
CA SER A 226 -15.24 -15.84 19.99
C SER A 226 -14.23 -15.01 20.77
N THR A 227 -14.26 -15.14 22.10
CA THR A 227 -13.20 -14.63 22.98
C THR A 227 -12.15 -15.70 23.29
N GLU A 228 -12.36 -16.93 22.82
CA GLU A 228 -11.41 -18.03 23.00
C GLU A 228 -10.31 -17.97 21.93
N SER A 229 -9.06 -18.10 22.37
CA SER A 229 -7.90 -18.02 21.49
C SER A 229 -7.45 -19.38 20.99
N VAL A 230 -6.97 -19.44 19.75
CA VAL A 230 -6.15 -20.52 19.20
C VAL A 230 -4.68 -20.07 19.21
N PRO A 231 -3.73 -20.86 19.76
CA PRO A 231 -2.31 -20.51 19.69
C PRO A 231 -1.81 -20.58 18.25
N TYR A 232 -0.94 -19.64 17.86
CA TYR A 232 -0.21 -19.71 16.60
C TYR A 232 1.14 -20.41 16.82
N GLU A 233 1.32 -21.56 16.17
CA GLU A 233 2.53 -22.40 16.29
C GLU A 233 3.34 -22.46 14.98
N GLY A 234 2.94 -21.70 13.96
CA GLY A 234 3.60 -21.65 12.66
C GLY A 234 4.94 -20.89 12.66
N ALA A 235 5.58 -20.89 11.49
CA ALA A 235 6.80 -20.11 11.26
C ALA A 235 6.52 -18.61 11.33
N ARG A 236 7.45 -17.80 11.84
CA ARG A 236 7.26 -16.36 12.01
C ARG A 236 7.68 -15.54 10.77
N SER A 237 7.44 -16.09 9.58
CA SER A 237 7.64 -15.41 8.31
C SER A 237 6.32 -14.78 7.85
N GLU A 238 6.42 -13.75 7.00
CA GLU A 238 5.26 -13.05 6.44
C GLU A 238 4.31 -14.01 5.73
N GLN A 239 4.83 -14.83 4.82
CA GLN A 239 4.05 -15.85 4.11
C GLN A 239 3.31 -16.82 5.04
N ALA A 240 3.98 -17.31 6.09
CA ALA A 240 3.35 -18.26 7.01
C ALA A 240 2.24 -17.63 7.88
N PHE A 241 2.29 -16.32 8.13
CA PHE A 241 1.17 -15.61 8.76
C PHE A 241 0.03 -15.39 7.77
N ILE A 242 0.34 -15.01 6.54
CA ILE A 242 -0.65 -14.85 5.46
C ILE A 242 -1.41 -16.14 5.22
N ASP A 243 -0.71 -17.27 5.07
CA ASP A 243 -1.33 -18.57 4.83
C ASP A 243 -2.28 -18.95 5.97
N PHE A 244 -1.84 -18.76 7.21
CA PHE A 244 -2.65 -19.03 8.39
C PHE A 244 -3.90 -18.14 8.43
N LEU A 245 -3.77 -16.84 8.19
CA LEU A 245 -4.90 -15.92 8.20
C LEU A 245 -5.88 -16.22 7.06
N ASN A 246 -5.39 -16.49 5.85
CA ASN A 246 -6.21 -16.89 4.72
C ASN A 246 -7.00 -18.17 5.05
N GLU A 247 -6.35 -19.18 5.67
CA GLU A 247 -7.02 -20.39 6.13
C GLU A 247 -8.12 -20.10 7.16
N LYS A 248 -7.83 -19.26 8.18
CA LYS A 248 -8.77 -19.01 9.28
C LYS A 248 -9.92 -18.08 8.92
N THR A 249 -9.70 -17.16 7.99
CA THR A 249 -10.64 -16.07 7.71
C THR A 249 -11.32 -16.20 6.35
N GLY A 250 -10.81 -17.07 5.46
CA GLY A 250 -11.28 -17.21 4.09
C GLY A 250 -10.84 -16.05 3.18
N THR A 251 -9.86 -15.25 3.61
CA THR A 251 -9.21 -14.25 2.78
C THR A 251 -8.20 -14.88 1.83
N HIS A 252 -7.68 -14.07 0.92
CA HIS A 252 -6.82 -14.53 -0.18
C HIS A 252 -5.65 -13.57 -0.42
N ARG A 253 -5.09 -13.02 0.66
CA ARG A 253 -3.99 -12.04 0.57
C ARG A 253 -2.68 -12.72 0.19
N THR A 254 -1.80 -11.95 -0.43
CA THR A 254 -0.41 -12.34 -0.72
C THR A 254 0.54 -11.31 -0.10
N VAL A 255 1.83 -11.64 -0.05
CA VAL A 255 2.90 -10.71 0.33
C VAL A 255 2.76 -9.42 -0.50
N GLY A 256 2.83 -8.26 0.17
CA GLY A 256 2.63 -6.95 -0.44
C GLY A 256 1.16 -6.52 -0.62
N GLY A 257 0.21 -7.20 0.05
CA GLY A 257 -1.21 -6.85 0.09
C GLY A 257 -2.04 -7.18 -1.15
N GLY A 258 -1.44 -7.91 -2.10
CA GLY A 258 -2.12 -8.41 -3.30
C GLY A 258 -3.14 -9.52 -3.00
N LEU A 259 -3.72 -10.07 -4.07
CA LEU A 259 -4.69 -11.16 -4.00
C LEU A 259 -4.23 -12.36 -4.83
N ASP A 260 -4.45 -13.57 -4.30
CA ASP A 260 -4.17 -14.81 -5.00
C ASP A 260 -5.20 -15.13 -6.12
N THR A 261 -5.04 -16.26 -6.79
CA THR A 261 -5.90 -16.69 -7.91
C THR A 261 -7.27 -17.21 -7.48
N LYS A 262 -7.48 -17.46 -6.18
CA LYS A 262 -8.75 -17.92 -5.59
C LYS A 262 -9.59 -16.75 -5.07
N ALA A 263 -8.99 -15.56 -4.88
CA ALA A 263 -9.72 -14.38 -4.45
C ALA A 263 -10.97 -14.11 -5.31
N GLY A 264 -12.12 -13.99 -4.64
CA GLY A 264 -13.43 -13.76 -5.25
C GLY A 264 -14.08 -14.99 -5.87
N THR A 265 -13.38 -16.12 -5.97
CA THR A 265 -13.96 -17.36 -6.47
C THR A 265 -14.81 -18.05 -5.39
N ILE A 266 -15.81 -18.81 -5.83
CA ILE A 266 -16.71 -19.56 -4.95
C ILE A 266 -16.68 -21.01 -5.39
N ALA A 267 -16.05 -21.88 -4.59
CA ALA A 267 -15.78 -23.27 -4.97
C ALA A 267 -17.01 -24.04 -5.47
N SER A 268 -18.17 -23.88 -4.82
CA SER A 268 -19.42 -24.54 -5.23
C SER A 268 -19.95 -24.04 -6.59
N LEU A 269 -19.71 -22.77 -6.93
CA LEU A 269 -20.08 -22.23 -8.25
C LEU A 269 -19.04 -22.61 -9.31
N ASP A 270 -17.75 -22.68 -8.95
CA ASP A 270 -16.69 -23.14 -9.85
C ASP A 270 -16.90 -24.60 -10.27
N GLU A 271 -17.30 -25.46 -9.33
CA GLU A 271 -17.65 -26.86 -9.62
C GLU A 271 -18.86 -26.95 -10.55
N LEU A 272 -19.88 -26.09 -10.36
CA LEU A 272 -21.02 -26.02 -11.27
C LEU A 272 -20.61 -25.57 -12.67
N ILE A 273 -19.70 -24.60 -12.79
CA ILE A 273 -19.16 -24.16 -14.09
C ILE A 273 -18.44 -25.32 -14.80
N ALA A 274 -17.65 -26.09 -14.06
CA ALA A 274 -16.89 -27.21 -14.63
C ALA A 274 -17.77 -28.41 -15.03
N SER A 275 -18.91 -28.62 -14.36
CA SER A 275 -19.74 -29.81 -14.51
C SER A 275 -21.05 -29.61 -15.29
N THR A 276 -21.47 -28.36 -15.54
CA THR A 276 -22.76 -28.06 -16.17
C THR A 276 -22.61 -27.70 -17.65
N SER A 277 -23.56 -28.17 -18.48
CA SER A 277 -23.62 -27.80 -19.89
C SER A 277 -23.82 -26.28 -20.07
N ALA A 278 -23.31 -25.71 -21.16
CA ALA A 278 -23.49 -24.29 -21.46
C ALA A 278 -24.98 -23.86 -21.54
N ALA A 279 -25.88 -24.77 -21.92
CA ALA A 279 -27.31 -24.50 -22.03
C ALA A 279 -27.98 -24.34 -20.64
N ASP A 280 -27.52 -25.09 -19.64
CA ASP A 280 -28.14 -25.14 -18.31
C ASP A 280 -27.41 -24.27 -17.27
N LEU A 281 -26.19 -23.83 -17.59
CA LEU A 281 -25.28 -23.16 -16.65
C LEU A 281 -25.90 -21.92 -15.99
N ALA A 282 -26.57 -21.05 -16.76
CA ALA A 282 -27.18 -19.83 -16.22
C ALA A 282 -28.26 -20.14 -15.17
N ALA A 283 -29.12 -21.12 -15.43
CA ALA A 283 -30.17 -21.54 -14.49
C ALA A 283 -29.56 -22.20 -13.24
N ALA A 284 -28.56 -23.05 -13.41
CA ALA A 284 -27.87 -23.73 -12.31
C ALA A 284 -27.15 -22.75 -11.39
N VAL A 285 -26.33 -21.85 -11.94
CA VAL A 285 -25.60 -20.82 -11.18
C VAL A 285 -26.57 -19.89 -10.46
N LYS A 286 -27.64 -19.44 -11.12
CA LYS A 286 -28.65 -18.58 -10.51
C LYS A 286 -29.32 -19.23 -9.31
N LYS A 287 -29.66 -20.52 -9.41
CA LYS A 287 -30.24 -21.28 -8.29
C LYS A 287 -29.24 -21.46 -7.15
N ALA A 288 -27.99 -21.79 -7.44
CA ALA A 288 -26.99 -21.96 -6.39
C ALA A 288 -26.65 -20.63 -5.70
N ALA A 289 -26.61 -19.52 -6.44
CA ALA A 289 -26.26 -18.21 -5.92
C ALA A 289 -27.29 -17.61 -4.95
N THR A 290 -28.56 -18.05 -4.96
CA THR A 290 -29.60 -17.49 -4.05
C THR A 290 -29.35 -17.77 -2.58
N GLU A 291 -28.61 -18.84 -2.27
CA GLU A 291 -28.33 -19.26 -0.88
C GLU A 291 -27.00 -18.70 -0.36
N LEU A 292 -26.22 -18.02 -1.23
CA LEU A 292 -24.90 -17.52 -0.90
C LEU A 292 -24.96 -16.08 -0.41
N LYS A 293 -24.28 -15.79 0.71
CA LYS A 293 -24.10 -14.43 1.24
C LYS A 293 -22.83 -13.73 0.72
N ASP A 294 -22.21 -14.29 -0.31
CA ASP A 294 -20.96 -13.76 -0.87
C ASP A 294 -21.22 -12.60 -1.85
N LYS A 295 -20.39 -11.54 -1.77
CA LYS A 295 -20.53 -10.34 -2.60
C LYS A 295 -20.38 -10.61 -4.10
N TYR A 296 -19.66 -11.67 -4.49
CA TYR A 296 -19.41 -12.02 -5.89
C TYR A 296 -20.40 -13.04 -6.45
N ALA A 297 -21.28 -13.65 -5.64
CA ALA A 297 -22.26 -14.62 -6.14
C ALA A 297 -23.14 -14.03 -7.26
N GLN A 298 -23.54 -12.75 -7.16
CA GLN A 298 -24.29 -12.07 -8.22
C GLN A 298 -23.46 -11.79 -9.47
N TYR A 299 -22.13 -11.68 -9.34
CA TYR A 299 -21.26 -11.55 -10.50
C TYR A 299 -21.18 -12.85 -11.30
N TYR A 300 -21.13 -14.01 -10.64
CA TYR A 300 -21.26 -15.32 -11.29
C TYR A 300 -22.55 -15.41 -12.12
N VAL A 301 -23.70 -15.05 -11.53
CA VAL A 301 -25.00 -15.04 -12.23
C VAL A 301 -24.94 -14.14 -13.47
N LYS A 302 -24.41 -12.92 -13.32
CA LYS A 302 -24.26 -11.99 -14.44
C LYS A 302 -23.42 -12.56 -15.58
N VAL A 303 -22.29 -13.21 -15.26
CA VAL A 303 -21.40 -13.79 -16.28
C VAL A 303 -22.11 -14.93 -16.99
N ALA A 304 -22.74 -15.85 -16.25
CA ALA A 304 -23.48 -16.97 -16.82
C ALA A 304 -24.64 -16.51 -17.72
N ASP A 305 -25.42 -15.52 -17.30
CA ASP A 305 -26.49 -14.92 -18.10
C ASP A 305 -25.95 -14.29 -19.39
N LYS A 306 -24.81 -13.59 -19.33
CA LYS A 306 -24.21 -12.98 -20.51
C LYS A 306 -23.63 -13.98 -21.50
N LEU A 307 -23.10 -15.10 -21.01
CA LEU A 307 -22.61 -16.19 -21.86
C LEU A 307 -23.72 -16.84 -22.67
N SER A 308 -24.95 -16.93 -22.13
CA SER A 308 -26.12 -17.43 -22.89
C SER A 308 -26.45 -16.58 -24.14
N GLN A 309 -26.02 -15.31 -24.16
CA GLN A 309 -26.26 -14.36 -25.24
C GLN A 309 -25.03 -14.19 -26.14
N ASN A 310 -23.83 -14.36 -25.59
CA ASN A 310 -22.57 -14.15 -26.29
C ASN A 310 -21.47 -15.03 -25.67
N ALA A 311 -21.11 -16.10 -26.35
CA ALA A 311 -20.09 -17.05 -25.90
C ALA A 311 -18.70 -16.41 -25.68
N GLU A 312 -18.39 -15.31 -26.37
CA GLU A 312 -17.11 -14.61 -26.24
C GLU A 312 -17.09 -13.60 -25.07
N TYR A 313 -18.20 -13.42 -24.35
CA TYR A 313 -18.32 -12.39 -23.32
C TYR A 313 -17.24 -12.54 -22.23
N ALA A 314 -17.04 -13.75 -21.69
CA ALA A 314 -16.11 -13.96 -20.58
C ALA A 314 -14.67 -13.61 -20.98
N ALA A 315 -14.22 -14.09 -22.14
CA ALA A 315 -12.88 -13.80 -22.65
C ALA A 315 -12.68 -12.29 -22.95
N LYS A 316 -13.67 -11.64 -23.57
CA LYS A 316 -13.60 -10.19 -23.87
C LYS A 316 -13.60 -9.33 -22.61
N GLU A 317 -14.44 -9.67 -21.63
CA GLU A 317 -14.47 -8.95 -20.36
C GLU A 317 -13.18 -9.17 -19.57
N LEU A 318 -12.65 -10.39 -19.54
CA LEU A 318 -11.37 -10.69 -18.88
C LEU A 318 -10.24 -9.83 -19.46
N ALA A 319 -10.08 -9.84 -20.79
CA ALA A 319 -9.08 -9.03 -21.47
C ALA A 319 -9.25 -7.52 -21.19
N ARG A 320 -10.49 -7.04 -21.07
CA ARG A 320 -10.78 -5.65 -20.71
C ARG A 320 -10.34 -5.34 -19.27
N LEU A 321 -10.62 -6.21 -18.30
CA LEU A 321 -10.20 -6.02 -16.91
C LEU A 321 -8.68 -6.05 -16.77
N GLU A 322 -8.00 -7.00 -17.43
CA GLU A 322 -6.55 -7.11 -17.43
C GLU A 322 -5.87 -5.86 -18.04
N LYS A 323 -6.45 -5.28 -19.10
CA LYS A 323 -5.97 -4.02 -19.66
C LYS A 323 -6.11 -2.84 -18.68
N ILE A 324 -7.16 -2.82 -17.86
CA ILE A 324 -7.33 -1.79 -16.83
C ILE A 324 -6.30 -1.97 -15.71
N LEU A 325 -6.09 -3.20 -15.25
CA LEU A 325 -5.08 -3.54 -14.25
C LEU A 325 -3.68 -3.14 -14.73
N ALA A 326 -3.32 -3.50 -15.95
CA ALA A 326 -2.02 -3.17 -16.55
C ALA A 326 -1.78 -1.66 -16.72
N LYS A 327 -2.84 -0.86 -16.85
CA LYS A 327 -2.71 0.61 -16.94
C LYS A 327 -2.35 1.25 -15.59
N GLY A 328 -2.65 0.59 -14.48
CA GLY A 328 -2.46 1.13 -13.13
C GLY A 328 -3.34 2.33 -12.80
N GLY A 329 -3.09 2.95 -11.64
CA GLY A 329 -3.75 4.19 -11.21
C GLY A 329 -5.20 4.02 -10.70
N SER A 330 -5.64 2.80 -10.45
CA SER A 330 -6.91 2.53 -9.76
C SER A 330 -6.70 2.53 -8.24
N ALA A 331 -7.71 2.93 -7.48
CA ALA A 331 -7.71 2.81 -6.02
C ALA A 331 -7.55 1.33 -5.60
N PRO A 332 -6.89 1.03 -4.46
CA PRO A 332 -6.61 -0.34 -4.04
C PRO A 332 -7.85 -1.25 -3.97
N GLU A 333 -8.96 -0.76 -3.41
CA GLU A 333 -10.22 -1.52 -3.31
C GLU A 333 -10.80 -1.87 -4.68
N LYS A 334 -10.58 -0.97 -5.67
CA LYS A 334 -10.98 -1.21 -7.05
C LYS A 334 -10.04 -2.21 -7.73
N VAL A 335 -8.74 -2.20 -7.39
CA VAL A 335 -7.80 -3.21 -7.88
C VAL A 335 -8.23 -4.59 -7.37
N ASP A 336 -8.58 -4.72 -6.09
CA ASP A 336 -9.08 -5.97 -5.51
C ASP A 336 -10.36 -6.49 -6.19
N ASP A 337 -11.34 -5.62 -6.45
CA ASP A 337 -12.55 -5.98 -7.20
C ASP A 337 -12.23 -6.46 -8.61
N LEU A 338 -11.35 -5.75 -9.32
CA LEU A 338 -10.94 -6.10 -10.68
C LEU A 338 -10.21 -7.44 -10.73
N ILE A 339 -9.30 -7.72 -9.78
CA ILE A 339 -8.60 -9.00 -9.67
C ILE A 339 -9.59 -10.12 -9.38
N SER A 340 -10.43 -9.94 -8.36
CA SER A 340 -11.44 -10.93 -7.97
C SER A 340 -12.37 -11.28 -9.13
N ARG A 341 -12.88 -10.28 -9.84
CA ARG A 341 -13.73 -10.48 -11.02
C ARG A 341 -12.99 -11.14 -12.18
N SER A 342 -11.69 -10.87 -12.33
CA SER A 342 -10.84 -11.53 -13.33
C SER A 342 -10.63 -13.01 -12.99
N ASN A 343 -10.40 -13.34 -11.72
CA ASN A 343 -10.31 -14.73 -11.25
C ASN A 343 -11.60 -15.51 -11.53
N ILE A 344 -12.77 -14.91 -11.26
CA ILE A 344 -14.07 -15.50 -11.58
C ILE A 344 -14.21 -15.74 -13.09
N LEU A 345 -13.89 -14.73 -13.92
CA LEU A 345 -13.99 -14.87 -15.38
C LEU A 345 -13.10 -15.99 -15.93
N ARG A 346 -11.91 -16.19 -15.35
CA ARG A 346 -11.00 -17.28 -15.74
C ARG A 346 -11.65 -18.66 -15.56
N LYS A 347 -12.48 -18.85 -14.53
CA LYS A 347 -13.26 -20.08 -14.33
C LYS A 347 -14.21 -20.37 -15.49
N PHE A 348 -14.81 -19.32 -16.07
CA PHE A 348 -15.68 -19.46 -17.25
C PHE A 348 -14.93 -19.66 -18.56
N VAL A 349 -13.69 -19.17 -18.67
CA VAL A 349 -12.85 -19.33 -19.88
C VAL A 349 -12.10 -20.67 -19.88
N GLY A 350 -11.89 -21.26 -18.71
CA GLY A 350 -11.08 -22.49 -18.55
C GLY A 350 -9.58 -22.22 -18.51
N GLU A 351 -9.15 -20.99 -18.20
CA GLU A 351 -7.73 -20.65 -18.03
C GLU A 351 -7.34 -20.76 -16.55
N GLU A 352 -6.44 -21.68 -16.22
CA GLU A 352 -5.72 -21.64 -14.94
C GLU A 352 -4.40 -20.87 -15.17
N LYS A 353 -4.25 -19.69 -14.55
CA LYS A 353 -2.90 -19.11 -14.40
C LYS A 353 -2.23 -19.86 -13.25
N GLU A 354 -1.23 -20.67 -13.57
CA GLU A 354 -0.24 -21.09 -12.59
C GLU A 354 0.37 -19.84 -11.95
N ALA A 355 0.32 -19.75 -10.62
CA ALA A 355 1.00 -18.71 -9.88
C ALA A 355 2.51 -18.84 -10.18
N LYS A 356 3.08 -17.87 -10.90
CA LYS A 356 4.52 -17.73 -10.94
C LYS A 356 4.95 -17.17 -9.60
N ASP A 357 5.40 -18.06 -8.72
CA ASP A 357 6.27 -17.70 -7.61
C ASP A 357 7.55 -17.11 -8.23
N GLU A 358 7.66 -15.78 -8.24
CA GLU A 358 8.92 -15.13 -8.55
C GLU A 358 9.83 -15.28 -7.31
N LEU A 359 10.80 -16.20 -7.46
CA LEU A 359 11.90 -16.53 -6.56
C LEU A 359 12.78 -15.34 -6.17
#